data_AF-A0A8J8G8D9-F1
#
_entry.id   AF-A0A8J8G8D9-F1
#
_cell.length_a   1.000
_cell.length_b   1.000
_cell.length_c   1.000
_cell.angle_alpha   90.00
_cell.angle_beta   90.00
_cell.angle_gamma   90.00
#
_symmetry.space_group_name_H-M   'P 1'
#
loop_
_entity.id
_entity.type
_entity.pdbx_description
1 polymer ?
#
loop_
_entity_poly.entity_id
_entity_poly.type
_entity_poly.pdbx_seq_one_letter_code
_entity_poly.pdbx_strand_id
1 'polypeptide(L)'
;MREEQLIEIIQHELIDKTWGITEQILKIHSPDYIDDKIQFANVVEFENEITVYLPIKDEKFYLIFYIDSIKNEIIGISTEAYISIYFKATSENLTINELKNCTSIEISKGWNKGDHRKFGIGNYNFSCIIIKPNVKPSTFQIKLSEIINLLNQDKKGIKKLSEIANGYIQVVMEFHDGNGMIGGPNLSSLNLKLLHELGLSIDFDLYTAGNRFKD
;
A
#
# COMPACT_ATOMS: atom_id res chain seq x y z
N MET A 1 8.77 2.20 21.99
CA MET A 1 7.93 1.68 23.10
C MET A 1 7.78 0.16 22.93
N ARG A 2 7.40 -0.65 23.95
CA ARG A 2 7.16 -2.10 23.72
C ARG A 2 5.80 -2.34 23.07
N GLU A 3 5.69 -3.36 22.23
CA GLU A 3 4.44 -3.71 21.54
C GLU A 3 3.28 -3.99 22.52
N GLU A 4 3.55 -4.65 23.65
CA GLU A 4 2.56 -4.88 24.70
C GLU A 4 1.92 -3.57 25.22
N GLN A 5 2.71 -2.51 25.37
CA GLN A 5 2.23 -1.21 25.84
C GLN A 5 1.41 -0.50 24.77
N LEU A 6 1.80 -0.63 23.49
CA LEU A 6 1.01 -0.12 22.37
C LEU A 6 -0.36 -0.79 22.31
N ILE A 7 -0.40 -2.12 22.49
CA ILE A 7 -1.64 -2.89 22.53
C ILE A 7 -2.54 -2.39 23.66
N GLU A 8 -1.99 -2.25 24.87
CA GLU A 8 -2.74 -1.77 26.03
C GLU A 8 -3.35 -0.38 25.80
N ILE A 9 -2.55 0.58 25.32
CA ILE A 9 -3.02 1.95 25.03
C ILE A 9 -4.15 1.95 24.00
N ILE A 10 -3.97 1.23 22.89
CA ILE A 10 -4.96 1.19 21.81
C ILE A 10 -6.22 0.43 22.25
N GLN A 11 -6.07 -0.66 23.00
CA GLN A 11 -7.19 -1.47 23.47
C GLN A 11 -8.06 -0.69 24.47
N HIS A 12 -7.46 0.10 25.37
CA HIS A 12 -8.21 1.01 26.22
C HIS A 12 -9.04 1.99 25.39
N GLU A 13 -8.46 2.63 24.38
CA GLU A 13 -9.20 3.55 23.52
C GLU A 13 -10.34 2.86 22.74
N LEU A 14 -10.13 1.65 22.23
CA LEU A 14 -11.19 0.90 21.53
C LEU A 14 -12.37 0.53 22.45
N ILE A 15 -12.10 0.31 23.74
CA ILE A 15 -13.13 -0.01 24.75
C ILE A 15 -13.83 1.28 25.19
N ASP A 16 -13.07 2.28 25.64
CA ASP A 16 -13.59 3.48 26.30
C ASP A 16 -14.05 4.56 25.32
N LYS A 17 -13.49 4.57 24.09
CA LYS A 17 -13.85 5.45 22.97
C LYS A 17 -13.77 6.93 23.35
N THR A 18 -12.65 7.34 23.94
CA THR A 18 -12.48 8.71 24.44
C THR A 18 -12.35 9.72 23.30
N TRP A 19 -11.91 9.28 22.12
CA TRP A 19 -11.88 10.10 20.91
C TRP A 19 -13.16 9.92 20.09
N GLY A 20 -13.77 11.03 19.69
CA GLY A 20 -15.01 11.00 18.89
C GLY A 20 -14.89 10.23 17.57
N ILE A 21 -13.72 10.27 16.92
CA ILE A 21 -13.47 9.51 15.69
C ILE A 21 -13.47 7.99 15.93
N THR A 22 -12.96 7.53 17.08
CA THR A 22 -13.03 6.11 17.46
C THR A 22 -14.47 5.66 17.58
N GLU A 23 -15.30 6.44 18.29
CA GLU A 23 -16.72 6.13 18.41
C GLU A 23 -17.42 6.06 17.05
N GLN A 24 -17.13 7.02 16.16
CA GLN A 24 -17.71 7.07 14.82
C GLN A 24 -17.28 5.88 13.95
N ILE A 25 -16.00 5.55 13.90
CA ILE A 25 -15.49 4.42 13.11
C ILE A 25 -16.07 3.10 13.63
N LEU A 26 -16.09 2.89 14.95
CA LEU A 26 -16.60 1.65 15.54
C LEU A 26 -18.13 1.46 15.38
N LYS A 27 -18.88 2.49 14.98
CA LYS A 27 -20.31 2.38 14.62
C LYS A 27 -20.57 1.77 13.24
N ILE A 28 -19.55 1.72 12.39
CA ILE A 28 -19.67 1.35 10.97
C ILE A 28 -18.63 0.34 10.50
N HIS A 29 -17.56 0.17 11.28
CA HIS A 29 -16.41 -0.70 11.02
C HIS A 29 -16.02 -1.45 12.29
N SER A 30 -15.18 -2.46 12.13
CA SER A 30 -14.60 -3.19 13.25
C SER A 30 -13.13 -3.46 12.96
N PRO A 31 -12.22 -3.22 13.92
CA PRO A 31 -10.84 -3.68 13.79
C PRO A 31 -10.78 -5.18 13.54
N ASP A 32 -9.72 -5.64 12.88
CA ASP A 32 -9.49 -7.07 12.74
C ASP A 32 -8.90 -7.65 14.04
N TYR A 33 -9.45 -8.77 14.48
CA TYR A 33 -9.05 -9.47 15.70
C TYR A 33 -8.69 -10.91 15.37
N ILE A 34 -7.57 -11.37 15.92
CA ILE A 34 -7.17 -12.79 15.89
C ILE A 34 -7.07 -13.24 17.35
N ASP A 35 -7.84 -14.29 17.69
CA ASP A 35 -7.92 -14.83 19.06
C ASP A 35 -8.21 -13.74 20.11
N ASP A 36 -9.21 -12.89 19.83
CA ASP A 36 -9.64 -11.75 20.64
C ASP A 36 -8.56 -10.67 20.91
N LYS A 37 -7.49 -10.66 20.12
CA LYS A 37 -6.42 -9.66 20.19
C LYS A 37 -6.34 -8.84 18.92
N ILE A 38 -6.16 -7.53 19.08
CA ILE A 38 -5.83 -6.64 17.96
C ILE A 38 -4.49 -7.03 17.36
N GLN A 39 -4.38 -6.92 16.04
CA GLN A 39 -3.16 -7.23 15.30
C GLN A 39 -2.68 -5.99 14.56
N PHE A 40 -1.41 -5.62 14.73
CA PHE A 40 -0.85 -4.48 14.01
C PHE A 40 -0.41 -4.90 12.61
N ALA A 41 -0.93 -4.22 11.59
CA ALA A 41 -0.48 -4.40 10.22
C ALA A 41 0.92 -3.79 10.01
N ASN A 42 1.23 -2.70 10.73
CA ASN A 42 2.57 -2.14 10.83
C ASN A 42 2.70 -1.22 12.05
N VAL A 43 3.93 -1.02 12.51
CA VAL A 43 4.31 0.01 13.47
C VAL A 43 5.48 0.78 12.87
N VAL A 44 5.34 2.10 12.78
CA VAL A 44 6.39 2.99 12.26
C VAL A 44 6.74 3.98 13.36
N GLU A 45 8.01 4.02 13.73
CA GLU A 45 8.53 4.99 14.70
C GLU A 45 9.32 6.07 13.95
N PHE A 46 9.00 7.34 14.19
CA PHE A 46 9.74 8.48 13.66
C PHE A 46 9.87 9.55 14.74
N GLU A 47 11.11 9.84 15.12
CA GLU A 47 11.43 10.74 16.24
C GLU A 47 10.67 10.36 17.52
N ASN A 48 9.71 11.19 17.94
CA ASN A 48 8.92 11.01 19.15
C ASN A 48 7.49 10.54 18.85
N GLU A 49 7.19 10.15 17.61
CA GLU A 49 5.88 9.68 17.19
C GLU A 49 5.95 8.20 16.77
N ILE A 50 4.96 7.43 17.23
CA ILE A 50 4.72 6.05 16.82
C ILE A 50 3.38 6.01 16.08
N THR A 51 3.41 5.64 14.81
CA THR A 51 2.21 5.37 14.02
C THR A 51 1.92 3.87 14.04
N VAL A 52 0.76 3.49 14.57
CA VAL A 52 0.28 2.10 14.54
C VAL A 52 -0.82 1.96 13.50
N TYR A 53 -0.66 1.00 12.59
CA TYR A 53 -1.65 0.66 11.57
C TYR A 53 -2.46 -0.54 12.03
N LEU A 54 -3.74 -0.33 12.29
CA LEU A 54 -4.69 -1.35 12.66
C LEU A 54 -5.58 -1.69 11.46
N PRO A 55 -5.59 -2.95 10.99
CA PRO A 55 -6.48 -3.38 9.92
C PRO A 55 -7.94 -3.32 10.37
N ILE A 56 -8.81 -3.01 9.42
CA ILE A 56 -10.26 -3.07 9.59
C ILE A 56 -10.76 -4.31 8.86
N LYS A 57 -11.67 -5.05 9.50
CA LYS A 57 -12.24 -6.26 8.96
C LYS A 57 -12.96 -5.98 7.62
N ASP A 58 -12.69 -6.84 6.63
CA ASP A 58 -13.27 -6.79 5.28
C ASP A 58 -12.93 -5.51 4.47
N GLU A 59 -12.01 -4.67 4.96
CA GLU A 59 -11.58 -3.42 4.32
C GLU A 59 -10.07 -3.44 4.02
N LYS A 60 -9.63 -2.62 3.06
CA LYS A 60 -8.19 -2.50 2.74
C LYS A 60 -7.49 -1.32 3.44
N PHE A 61 -8.23 -0.28 3.78
CA PHE A 61 -7.71 0.88 4.51
C PHE A 61 -7.52 0.54 5.99
N TYR A 62 -6.83 1.41 6.72
CA TYR A 62 -6.41 1.16 8.10
C TYR A 62 -6.99 2.19 9.05
N LEU A 63 -7.34 1.77 10.27
CA LEU A 63 -7.45 2.67 11.41
C LEU A 63 -6.04 2.92 11.94
N ILE A 64 -5.66 4.18 12.10
CA ILE A 64 -4.32 4.53 12.55
C ILE A 64 -4.35 5.30 13.87
N PHE A 65 -3.36 5.01 14.71
CA PHE A 65 -3.13 5.69 15.97
C PHE A 65 -1.77 6.35 15.93
N TYR A 66 -1.74 7.66 16.19
CA TYR A 66 -0.52 8.42 16.41
C TYR A 66 -0.28 8.51 17.91
N ILE A 67 0.88 8.07 18.37
CA ILE A 67 1.22 7.98 19.78
C ILE A 67 2.51 8.76 20.04
N ASP A 68 2.48 9.66 21.01
CA ASP A 68 3.68 10.34 21.51
C ASP A 68 4.49 9.34 22.35
N SER A 69 5.70 9.01 21.90
CA SER A 69 6.55 8.00 22.55
C SER A 69 7.20 8.47 23.84
N ILE A 70 7.17 9.77 24.14
CA ILE A 70 7.69 10.35 25.38
C ILE A 70 6.62 10.31 26.46
N LYS A 71 5.38 10.69 26.11
CA LYS A 71 4.25 10.74 27.04
C LYS A 71 3.47 9.45 27.12
N ASN A 72 3.64 8.55 26.15
CA ASN A 72 2.87 7.32 25.98
C ASN A 72 1.35 7.59 25.88
N GLU A 73 0.97 8.61 25.12
CA GLU A 73 -0.43 9.00 24.93
C GLU A 73 -0.80 9.02 23.44
N ILE A 74 -2.05 8.68 23.13
CA ILE A 74 -2.61 8.87 21.79
C ILE A 74 -2.73 10.38 21.57
N ILE A 75 -2.08 10.88 20.53
CA ILE A 75 -2.13 12.29 20.11
C ILE A 75 -2.99 12.50 18.86
N GLY A 76 -3.41 11.42 18.21
CA GLY A 76 -4.32 11.48 17.08
C GLY A 76 -4.79 10.10 16.64
N ILE A 77 -5.97 10.08 16.03
CA ILE A 77 -6.56 8.89 15.41
C ILE A 77 -7.14 9.32 14.07
N SER A 78 -6.94 8.49 13.04
CA SER A 78 -7.46 8.75 11.69
C SER A 78 -7.65 7.44 10.93
N THR A 79 -8.13 7.52 9.70
CA THR A 79 -8.03 6.42 8.74
C THR A 79 -6.92 6.72 7.74
N GLU A 80 -6.14 5.71 7.36
CA GLU A 80 -5.15 5.81 6.28
C GLU A 80 -5.49 4.90 5.12
N ALA A 81 -5.23 5.40 3.91
CA ALA A 81 -5.52 4.65 2.70
C ALA A 81 -4.69 3.36 2.62
N TYR A 82 -5.26 2.34 2.01
CA TYR A 82 -4.44 1.27 1.45
C TYR A 82 -3.52 1.85 0.39
N ILE A 83 -2.23 1.50 0.40
CA ILE A 83 -1.29 1.90 -0.66
C ILE A 83 -0.50 0.68 -1.14
N SER A 84 -0.63 0.37 -2.42
CA SER A 84 0.18 -0.61 -3.12
C SER A 84 0.87 0.04 -4.33
N ILE A 85 2.20 0.08 -4.29
CA ILE A 85 3.03 0.57 -5.40
C ILE A 85 3.88 -0.60 -5.90
N TYR A 86 3.85 -0.83 -7.20
CA TYR A 86 4.61 -1.90 -7.84
C TYR A 86 4.97 -1.54 -9.27
N PHE A 87 6.05 -2.14 -9.76
CA PHE A 87 6.35 -2.11 -11.19
C PHE A 87 5.56 -3.20 -11.91
N LYS A 88 5.08 -2.87 -13.10
CA LYS A 88 4.35 -3.77 -13.99
C LYS A 88 4.88 -3.63 -15.41
N ALA A 89 5.14 -4.76 -16.05
CA ALA A 89 5.44 -4.82 -17.48
C ALA A 89 4.52 -5.84 -18.15
N THR A 90 3.91 -5.46 -19.26
CA THR A 90 2.94 -6.25 -20.02
C THR A 90 3.32 -6.32 -21.49
N SER A 91 3.21 -7.49 -22.11
CA SER A 91 3.45 -7.66 -23.54
C SER A 91 2.44 -8.60 -24.17
N GLU A 92 1.96 -8.26 -25.36
CA GLU A 92 1.11 -9.13 -26.18
C GLU A 92 1.92 -10.16 -27.00
N ASN A 93 3.24 -9.93 -27.12
CA ASN A 93 4.15 -10.66 -27.99
C ASN A 93 5.18 -11.51 -27.23
N LEU A 94 5.54 -11.11 -26.00
CA LEU A 94 6.52 -11.82 -25.18
C LEU A 94 5.83 -12.74 -24.17
N THR A 95 6.49 -13.84 -23.85
CA THR A 95 6.16 -14.75 -22.75
C THR A 95 6.68 -14.22 -21.42
N ILE A 96 6.16 -14.76 -20.31
CA ILE A 96 6.64 -14.43 -18.96
C ILE A 96 8.14 -14.73 -18.79
N ASN A 97 8.67 -15.77 -19.44
CA ASN A 97 10.08 -16.15 -19.32
C ASN A 97 10.98 -15.15 -20.04
N GLU A 98 10.57 -14.67 -21.21
CA GLU A 98 11.29 -13.62 -21.94
C GLU A 98 11.30 -12.30 -21.17
N LEU A 99 10.17 -11.95 -20.52
CA LEU A 99 10.09 -10.79 -19.63
C LEU A 99 11.01 -10.94 -18.42
N LYS A 100 10.97 -12.10 -17.73
CA LYS A 100 11.85 -12.40 -16.59
C LYS A 100 13.33 -12.28 -16.95
N ASN A 101 13.72 -12.76 -18.13
CA ASN A 101 15.11 -12.70 -18.60
C ASN A 101 15.61 -11.29 -18.92
N CYS A 102 14.75 -10.27 -18.88
CA CYS A 102 15.16 -8.89 -19.12
C CYS A 102 15.75 -8.21 -17.88
N THR A 103 15.51 -8.72 -16.67
CA THR A 103 16.01 -8.13 -15.44
C THR A 103 16.55 -9.17 -14.46
N SER A 104 17.50 -8.78 -13.63
CA SER A 104 17.97 -9.59 -12.50
C SER A 104 17.10 -9.45 -11.24
N ILE A 105 16.15 -8.53 -11.23
CA ILE A 105 15.28 -8.30 -10.07
C ILE A 105 14.26 -9.44 -9.95
N GLU A 106 14.04 -9.91 -8.71
CA GLU A 106 13.08 -10.97 -8.43
C GLU A 106 11.65 -10.54 -8.79
N ILE A 107 10.95 -11.41 -9.54
CA ILE A 107 9.58 -11.17 -9.96
C ILE A 107 8.61 -11.72 -8.90
N SER A 108 7.84 -10.83 -8.29
CA SER A 108 6.85 -11.19 -7.26
C SER A 108 5.67 -11.98 -7.81
N LYS A 109 5.23 -11.68 -9.03
CA LYS A 109 4.11 -12.36 -9.70
C LYS A 109 4.19 -12.19 -11.22
N GLY A 110 3.60 -13.11 -11.96
CA GLY A 110 3.34 -12.91 -13.38
C GLY A 110 2.38 -13.96 -13.94
N TRP A 111 2.07 -13.82 -15.22
CA TRP A 111 1.27 -14.76 -16.01
C TRP A 111 1.65 -14.66 -17.48
N ASN A 112 1.30 -15.68 -18.27
CA ASN A 112 1.35 -15.64 -19.72
C ASN A 112 0.02 -15.22 -20.32
N LYS A 113 0.10 -14.72 -21.56
CA LYS A 113 -1.05 -14.69 -22.46
C LYS A 113 -1.62 -16.11 -22.62
N GLY A 114 -2.93 -16.24 -22.49
CA GLY A 114 -3.65 -17.50 -22.54
C GLY A 114 -3.92 -18.15 -21.18
N ASP A 115 -3.20 -17.76 -20.13
CA ASP A 115 -3.44 -18.27 -18.77
C ASP A 115 -4.84 -17.87 -18.29
N HIS A 116 -5.49 -18.75 -17.51
CA HIS A 116 -6.77 -18.44 -16.88
C HIS A 116 -6.60 -17.32 -15.86
N ARG A 117 -7.55 -16.38 -15.85
CA ARG A 117 -7.55 -15.31 -14.86
C ARG A 117 -7.82 -15.89 -13.48
N LYS A 118 -7.07 -15.40 -12.47
CA LYS A 118 -7.31 -15.77 -11.06
C LYS A 118 -8.70 -15.34 -10.56
N PHE A 119 -9.21 -14.23 -11.11
CA PHE A 119 -10.49 -13.66 -10.75
C PHE A 119 -11.26 -13.28 -12.03
N GLY A 120 -12.57 -13.52 -12.02
CA GLY A 120 -13.44 -13.31 -13.16
C GLY A 120 -13.41 -14.46 -14.18
N ILE A 121 -14.03 -14.23 -15.33
CA ILE A 121 -14.17 -15.21 -16.41
C ILE A 121 -13.16 -14.90 -17.53
N GLY A 122 -12.57 -15.94 -18.11
CA GLY A 122 -11.73 -15.85 -19.31
C GLY A 122 -10.22 -15.91 -19.05
N ASN A 123 -9.45 -15.65 -20.10
CA ASN A 123 -8.00 -15.78 -20.10
C ASN A 123 -7.32 -14.39 -20.18
N TYR A 124 -6.04 -14.33 -19.84
CA TYR A 124 -5.23 -13.14 -20.09
C TYR A 124 -4.93 -13.01 -21.60
N ASN A 125 -5.06 -11.81 -22.15
CA ASN A 125 -4.74 -11.50 -23.55
C ASN A 125 -3.29 -10.99 -23.73
N PHE A 126 -2.53 -10.88 -22.64
CA PHE A 126 -1.12 -10.46 -22.61
C PHE A 126 -0.37 -11.21 -21.50
N SER A 127 0.94 -11.30 -21.61
CA SER A 127 1.83 -11.76 -20.54
C SER A 127 2.23 -10.59 -19.64
N CYS A 128 2.48 -10.86 -18.36
CA CYS A 128 2.80 -9.83 -17.38
C CYS A 128 3.85 -10.32 -16.38
N ILE A 129 4.68 -9.38 -15.92
CA ILE A 129 5.47 -9.51 -14.68
C ILE A 129 5.18 -8.33 -13.75
N ILE A 130 5.27 -8.58 -12.44
CA ILE A 130 5.06 -7.62 -11.37
C ILE A 130 6.23 -7.72 -10.39
N ILE A 131 6.81 -6.58 -10.03
CA ILE A 131 7.84 -6.45 -8.99
C ILE A 131 7.27 -5.58 -7.88
N LYS A 132 7.19 -6.12 -6.66
CA LYS A 132 6.64 -5.45 -5.48
C LYS A 132 7.57 -5.64 -4.26
N PRO A 133 8.21 -4.58 -3.74
CA PRO A 133 9.22 -4.68 -2.68
C PRO A 133 8.64 -4.96 -1.29
N ASN A 134 7.55 -4.28 -0.92
CA ASN A 134 7.01 -4.30 0.45
C ASN A 134 5.48 -4.37 0.44
N VAL A 135 4.92 -5.24 1.28
CA VAL A 135 3.47 -5.39 1.46
C VAL A 135 2.93 -4.63 2.67
N LYS A 136 3.78 -4.25 3.64
CA LYS A 136 3.35 -3.58 4.86
C LYS A 136 2.74 -2.20 4.58
N PRO A 137 1.72 -1.76 5.34
CA PRO A 137 1.23 -0.38 5.29
C PRO A 137 2.35 0.63 5.55
N SER A 138 2.35 1.72 4.80
CA SER A 138 3.28 2.84 4.96
C SER A 138 2.82 3.99 4.07
N THR A 139 3.46 5.15 4.20
CA THR A 139 3.17 6.34 3.39
C THR A 139 3.52 6.11 1.92
N PHE A 140 2.88 6.90 1.06
CA PHE A 140 3.16 6.90 -0.38
C PHE A 140 4.65 7.15 -0.69
N GLN A 141 5.25 8.14 -0.02
CA GLN A 141 6.63 8.57 -0.27
C GLN A 141 7.63 7.47 0.07
N ILE A 142 7.43 6.75 1.19
CA ILE A 142 8.28 5.63 1.57
C ILE A 142 8.16 4.51 0.55
N LYS A 143 6.94 4.08 0.22
CA LYS A 143 6.71 2.98 -0.75
C LYS A 143 7.22 3.31 -2.15
N LEU A 144 7.06 4.56 -2.60
CA LEU A 144 7.57 5.00 -3.91
C LEU A 144 9.10 4.98 -3.93
N SER A 145 9.73 5.42 -2.85
CA SER A 145 11.19 5.40 -2.72
C SER A 145 11.72 3.97 -2.69
N GLU A 146 11.05 3.07 -1.96
CA GLU A 146 11.41 1.64 -1.91
C GLU A 146 11.38 0.98 -3.30
N ILE A 147 10.30 1.16 -4.08
CA ILE A 147 10.22 0.58 -5.43
C ILE A 147 11.25 1.20 -6.37
N ILE A 148 11.43 2.53 -6.36
CA ILE A 148 12.42 3.19 -7.23
C ILE A 148 13.83 2.71 -6.88
N ASN A 149 14.16 2.56 -5.59
CA ASN A 149 15.45 2.06 -5.15
C ASN A 149 15.67 0.60 -5.58
N LEU A 150 14.65 -0.26 -5.48
CA LEU A 150 14.72 -1.64 -5.96
C LEU A 150 14.96 -1.69 -7.48
N LEU A 151 14.20 -0.92 -8.26
CA LEU A 151 14.32 -0.89 -9.72
C LEU A 151 15.66 -0.34 -10.20
N ASN A 152 16.23 0.62 -9.47
CA ASN A 152 17.56 1.17 -9.78
C ASN A 152 18.69 0.14 -9.64
N GLN A 153 18.49 -0.96 -8.90
CA GLN A 153 19.49 -2.04 -8.80
C GLN A 153 19.76 -2.70 -10.17
N ASP A 154 18.79 -2.65 -11.10
CA ASP A 154 18.94 -3.10 -12.48
C ASP A 154 18.29 -2.12 -13.46
N LYS A 155 18.80 -0.88 -13.47
CA LYS A 155 18.33 0.19 -14.36
C LYS A 155 18.29 -0.20 -15.84
N LYS A 156 19.25 -0.99 -16.30
CA LYS A 156 19.30 -1.45 -17.71
C LYS A 156 18.17 -2.42 -18.01
N GLY A 157 17.93 -3.40 -17.15
CA GLY A 157 16.83 -4.35 -17.32
C GLY A 157 15.47 -3.69 -17.24
N ILE A 158 15.28 -2.77 -16.30
CA ILE A 158 14.02 -2.01 -16.16
C ILE A 158 13.76 -1.12 -17.37
N LYS A 159 14.77 -0.41 -17.87
CA LYS A 159 14.61 0.40 -19.08
C LYS A 159 14.26 -0.45 -20.30
N LYS A 160 14.91 -1.61 -20.46
CA LYS A 160 14.58 -2.58 -21.52
C LYS A 160 13.14 -3.05 -21.42
N LEU A 161 12.67 -3.39 -20.22
CA LEU A 161 11.28 -3.79 -19.98
C LEU A 161 10.30 -2.66 -20.32
N SER A 162 10.64 -1.41 -20.01
CA SER A 162 9.83 -0.27 -20.42
C SER A 162 9.67 -0.19 -21.94
N GLU A 163 10.79 -0.33 -22.67
CA GLU A 163 10.83 -0.19 -24.12
C GLU A 163 10.11 -1.32 -24.88
N ILE A 164 10.20 -2.56 -24.41
CA ILE A 164 9.68 -3.73 -25.16
C ILE A 164 8.40 -4.33 -24.58
N ALA A 165 8.01 -3.93 -23.37
CA ALA A 165 6.93 -4.57 -22.62
C ALA A 165 6.12 -3.58 -21.77
N ASN A 166 5.90 -2.36 -22.27
CA ASN A 166 5.04 -1.34 -21.64
C ASN A 166 5.23 -1.29 -20.12
N GLY A 167 6.45 -1.04 -19.68
CA GLY A 167 6.85 -1.04 -18.28
C GLY A 167 6.50 0.28 -17.59
N TYR A 168 5.83 0.22 -16.44
CA TYR A 168 5.42 1.40 -15.69
C TYR A 168 5.27 1.10 -14.19
N ILE A 169 5.16 2.16 -13.38
CA ILE A 169 4.78 2.06 -11.96
C ILE A 169 3.26 2.13 -11.85
N GLN A 170 2.64 1.12 -11.24
CA GLN A 170 1.24 1.21 -10.83
C GLN A 170 1.17 1.63 -9.36
N VAL A 171 0.33 2.61 -9.08
CA VAL A 171 -0.12 3.00 -7.74
C VAL A 171 -1.59 2.63 -7.61
N VAL A 172 -1.91 1.84 -6.59
CA VAL A 172 -3.29 1.54 -6.20
C VAL A 172 -3.52 2.09 -4.80
N MET A 173 -4.51 2.96 -4.66
CA MET A 173 -4.92 3.52 -3.39
C MET A 173 -6.41 3.28 -3.13
N GLU A 174 -6.75 2.87 -1.91
CA GLU A 174 -8.13 2.64 -1.49
C GLU A 174 -8.38 3.39 -0.19
N PHE A 175 -9.24 4.41 -0.27
CA PHE A 175 -9.55 5.34 0.82
C PHE A 175 -10.88 4.97 1.48
N HIS A 176 -11.04 5.34 2.74
CA HIS A 176 -12.32 5.24 3.43
C HIS A 176 -13.36 6.22 2.84
N ASP A 177 -14.55 5.73 2.46
CA ASP A 177 -15.63 6.53 1.84
C ASP A 177 -16.23 7.58 2.78
N GLY A 178 -16.03 7.43 4.10
CA GLY A 178 -16.41 8.46 5.07
C GLY A 178 -15.54 9.73 5.03
N ASN A 179 -14.38 9.69 4.35
CA ASN A 179 -13.51 10.86 4.25
C ASN A 179 -13.99 11.78 3.13
N GLY A 180 -14.57 12.93 3.50
CA GLY A 180 -15.05 13.93 2.52
C GLY A 180 -13.94 14.57 1.67
N MET A 181 -12.67 14.39 2.05
CA MET A 181 -11.51 14.76 1.26
C MET A 181 -10.61 13.54 1.06
N ILE A 182 -10.47 13.13 -0.19
CA ILE A 182 -9.50 12.12 -0.61
C ILE A 182 -8.20 12.87 -0.90
N GLY A 183 -7.18 12.65 -0.07
CA GLY A 183 -5.86 13.24 -0.26
C GLY A 183 -5.21 12.81 -1.58
N GLY A 184 -4.13 13.51 -1.97
CA GLY A 184 -3.39 13.22 -3.20
C GLY A 184 -1.93 12.85 -2.94
N PRO A 185 -1.33 11.93 -3.72
CA PRO A 185 0.10 11.67 -3.67
C PRO A 185 0.87 12.90 -4.17
N ASN A 186 2.04 13.15 -3.55
CA ASN A 186 2.97 14.17 -4.03
C ASN A 186 4.14 13.50 -4.76
N LEU A 187 4.41 13.93 -5.99
CA LEU A 187 5.62 13.59 -6.72
C LEU A 187 6.58 14.77 -6.68
N SER A 188 7.72 14.58 -6.03
CA SER A 188 8.79 15.57 -6.04
C SER A 188 9.52 15.60 -7.38
N SER A 189 10.26 16.69 -7.66
CA SER A 189 11.13 16.76 -8.83
C SER A 189 12.17 15.63 -8.87
N LEU A 190 12.63 15.16 -7.71
CA LEU A 190 13.52 14.00 -7.63
C LEU A 190 12.82 12.71 -8.08
N ASN A 191 11.57 12.49 -7.65
CA ASN A 191 10.80 11.31 -8.09
C ASN A 191 10.63 11.31 -9.60
N LEU A 192 10.25 12.45 -10.19
CA LEU A 192 10.07 12.59 -11.64
C LEU A 192 11.37 12.32 -12.41
N LYS A 193 12.50 12.84 -11.92
CA LYS A 193 13.81 12.59 -12.52
C LYS A 193 14.17 11.09 -12.51
N LEU A 194 13.99 10.42 -11.37
CA LEU A 194 14.33 8.99 -11.24
C LEU A 194 13.44 8.11 -12.12
N LEU A 195 12.14 8.41 -12.20
CA LEU A 195 11.21 7.70 -13.11
C LEU A 195 11.61 7.90 -14.57
N HIS A 196 11.93 9.14 -14.97
CA HIS A 196 12.40 9.44 -16.32
C HIS A 196 13.70 8.69 -16.66
N GLU A 197 14.64 8.64 -15.73
CA GLU A 197 15.89 7.91 -15.88
C GLU A 197 15.72 6.39 -16.05
N LEU A 198 14.68 5.82 -15.44
CA LEU A 198 14.27 4.42 -15.62
C LEU A 198 13.40 4.21 -16.88
N GLY A 199 13.02 5.29 -17.57
CA GLY A 199 12.12 5.26 -18.72
C GLY A 199 10.67 4.91 -18.35
N LEU A 200 10.24 5.19 -17.13
CA LEU A 200 8.94 4.75 -16.61
C LEU A 200 7.92 5.88 -16.58
N SER A 201 6.69 5.55 -16.93
CA SER A 201 5.50 6.30 -16.51
C SER A 201 5.02 5.80 -15.13
N ILE A 202 4.07 6.54 -14.56
CA ILE A 202 3.36 6.17 -13.34
C ILE A 202 1.85 6.32 -13.57
N ASP A 203 1.10 5.33 -13.13
CA ASP A 203 -0.35 5.23 -13.27
C ASP A 203 -1.02 5.13 -11.89
N PHE A 204 -2.17 5.77 -11.72
CA PHE A 204 -2.85 5.92 -10.44
C PHE A 204 -4.28 5.41 -10.52
N ASP A 205 -4.54 4.32 -9.80
CA ASP A 205 -5.89 3.82 -9.56
C ASP A 205 -6.32 4.21 -8.14
N LEU A 206 -7.31 5.09 -8.04
CA LEU A 206 -7.84 5.59 -6.77
C LEU A 206 -9.27 5.07 -6.57
N TYR A 207 -9.52 4.45 -5.43
CA TYR A 207 -10.81 3.86 -5.06
C TYR A 207 -11.28 4.42 -3.71
N THR A 208 -12.58 4.46 -3.50
CA THR A 208 -13.17 4.57 -2.15
C THR A 208 -13.87 3.28 -1.78
N ALA A 209 -13.82 2.93 -0.50
CA ALA A 209 -14.42 1.71 0.06
C ALA A 209 -14.93 1.94 1.48
N GLY A 210 -15.70 0.99 1.99
CA GLY A 210 -16.32 1.04 3.30
C GLY A 210 -17.56 1.93 3.40
N ASN A 211 -18.12 1.93 4.61
CA ASN A 211 -19.34 2.64 4.93
C ASN A 211 -19.07 4.12 5.22
N ARG A 212 -19.99 5.00 4.87
CA ARG A 212 -19.94 6.40 5.29
C ARG A 212 -20.23 6.53 6.79
N PHE A 213 -19.71 7.60 7.39
CA PHE A 213 -20.13 7.99 8.73
C PHE A 213 -21.65 8.23 8.77
N LYS A 214 -22.27 7.84 9.89
CA LYS A 214 -23.69 8.09 10.15
C LYS A 214 -23.83 9.53 10.65
N ASP A 215 -24.84 10.23 10.13
CA ASP A 215 -25.28 11.54 10.64
C ASP A 215 -25.86 11.41 12.07
#